data_AF-A0A3D5ARH9-F1
#
_entry.id   AF-A0A3D5ARH9-F1
#
_cell.length_a   1.000
_cell.length_b   1.000
_cell.length_c   1.000
_cell.angle_alpha   90.00
_cell.angle_beta   90.00
_cell.angle_gamma   90.00
#
_symmetry.space_group_name_H-M   'P 1'
#
loop_
_entity.id
_entity.type
_entity.pdbx_description
1 polymer ?
#
loop_
_entity_poly.entity_id
_entity_poly.type
_entity_poly.pdbx_seq_one_letter_code
_entity_poly.pdbx_strand_id
1 'polypeptide(L)'
;MRPLLIAALSLAMAGLPAVEAQAEIGAAAEPLGMVAAPVTKRVAIVMIQNGSTDTARTQLADTAFIRNIFFGSANSLAAWMPAVTHGLLSYVPAGDGIFLTEPNDALRNGSPTGCHSVAARDTAEDHLAALGVQWDSVGVVFDIGGCEWGGLGQMPGRITWYPPRPSLSAIVHEFGHNQGYPHEAKRDCASAQMSACTAKDYSGNTPMGSGGAGKGYSSVELLHSGWVEPGWLTQANKPGIFSLKPLYSPTSVSGTRVVEYKASATLTYVIEIRAPSGAIDTAISNPGVRVYAVNGRDFKNAWLVNPGAHRSA
;
A
#
# COMPACT_ATOMS: atom_id res chain seq x y z
N MET A 1 -16.31 57.63 79.63
CA MET A 1 -15.22 58.25 78.86
C MET A 1 -15.15 57.57 77.50
N ARG A 2 -15.20 58.39 76.44
CA ARG A 2 -14.88 58.21 75.01
C ARG A 2 -14.94 56.82 74.32
N PRO A 3 -15.54 56.74 73.10
CA PRO A 3 -15.56 55.55 72.25
C PRO A 3 -14.31 55.47 71.35
N LEU A 4 -13.94 54.27 70.88
CA LEU A 4 -12.90 54.04 69.87
C LEU A 4 -13.49 53.08 68.81
N LEU A 5 -14.02 53.63 67.71
CA LEU A 5 -13.43 53.67 66.36
C LEU A 5 -12.96 52.30 65.81
N ILE A 6 -13.78 51.75 64.91
CA ILE A 6 -13.46 50.67 63.99
C ILE A 6 -12.65 51.27 62.83
N ALA A 7 -11.40 50.86 62.68
CA ALA A 7 -10.58 51.19 61.52
C ALA A 7 -10.70 50.07 60.48
N ALA A 8 -11.30 50.40 59.34
CA ALA A 8 -11.31 49.56 58.15
C ALA A 8 -9.91 49.57 57.52
N LEU A 9 -9.34 48.38 57.31
CA LEU A 9 -8.07 48.20 56.63
C LEU A 9 -8.32 48.21 55.11
N SER A 10 -7.86 49.26 54.43
CA SER A 10 -7.79 49.30 52.97
C SER A 10 -6.65 48.39 52.49
N LEU A 11 -6.99 47.34 51.75
CA LEU A 11 -6.04 46.58 50.95
C LEU A 11 -6.21 46.98 49.48
N ALA A 12 -5.16 47.59 48.92
CA ALA A 12 -5.09 47.95 47.51
C ALA A 12 -5.13 46.67 46.65
N MET A 13 -6.10 46.58 45.75
CA MET A 13 -6.11 45.58 44.68
C MET A 13 -5.08 45.99 43.62
N ALA A 14 -3.92 45.33 43.61
CA ALA A 14 -3.03 45.33 42.47
C ALA A 14 -3.71 44.58 41.31
N GLY A 15 -3.81 45.23 40.16
CA GLY A 15 -4.39 44.67 38.95
C GLY A 15 -3.63 43.43 38.49
N LEU A 16 -4.33 42.29 38.46
CA LEU A 16 -3.91 41.12 37.71
C LEU A 16 -4.16 41.40 36.23
N PRO A 17 -3.20 41.13 35.32
CA PRO A 17 -3.50 41.18 33.89
C PRO A 17 -4.53 40.10 33.58
N ALA A 18 -5.53 40.45 32.78
CA ALA A 18 -6.41 39.47 32.16
C ALA A 18 -5.55 38.56 31.28
N VAL A 19 -5.30 37.34 31.73
CA VAL A 19 -4.78 36.28 30.86
C VAL A 19 -5.97 35.82 30.03
N GLU A 20 -6.10 36.39 28.83
CA GLU A 20 -6.93 35.79 27.79
C GLU A 20 -6.38 34.40 27.52
N ALA A 21 -7.07 33.37 28.01
CA ALA A 21 -6.83 32.00 27.62
C ALA A 21 -7.18 31.88 26.13
N GLN A 22 -6.17 32.07 25.27
CA GLN A 22 -6.24 31.66 23.89
C GLN A 22 -6.41 30.14 23.90
N ALA A 23 -7.63 29.69 23.61
CA ALA A 23 -7.89 28.31 23.27
C ALA A 23 -6.94 27.93 22.13
N GLU A 24 -5.97 27.05 22.41
CA GLU A 24 -5.24 26.37 21.37
C GLU A 24 -6.26 25.59 20.55
N ILE A 25 -6.64 26.17 19.42
CA ILE A 25 -7.24 25.50 18.29
C ILE A 25 -6.34 24.32 17.97
N GLY A 26 -6.70 23.15 18.49
CA GLY A 26 -6.05 21.89 18.19
C GLY A 26 -5.92 21.77 16.68
N ALA A 27 -4.72 21.38 16.24
CA ALA A 27 -4.38 21.22 14.83
C ALA A 27 -5.56 20.58 14.09
N ALA A 28 -6.19 21.36 13.21
CA ALA A 28 -7.23 20.86 12.34
C ALA A 28 -6.65 19.65 11.61
N ALA A 29 -7.35 18.51 11.67
CA ALA A 29 -7.02 17.38 10.82
C ALA A 29 -6.89 17.87 9.39
N GLU A 30 -5.78 17.57 8.72
CA GLU A 30 -5.57 17.98 7.34
C GLU A 30 -6.79 17.57 6.50
N PRO A 31 -7.25 18.45 5.59
CA PRO A 31 -8.39 18.12 4.75
C PRO A 31 -8.09 16.84 3.99
N LEU A 32 -8.94 15.82 4.18
CA LEU A 32 -9.02 14.67 3.27
C LEU A 32 -9.55 15.18 1.93
N GLY A 33 -8.69 15.78 1.12
CA GLY A 33 -9.16 16.49 -0.06
C GLY A 33 -8.10 16.97 -1.04
N MET A 34 -6.80 16.80 -0.75
CA MET A 34 -5.78 16.98 -1.79
C MET A 34 -5.49 15.62 -2.41
N VAL A 35 -5.86 15.47 -3.68
CA VAL A 35 -5.35 14.39 -4.54
C VAL A 35 -3.83 14.48 -4.50
N ALA A 36 -3.16 13.38 -4.22
CA ALA A 36 -1.72 13.32 -4.41
C ALA A 36 -1.43 13.67 -5.88
N ALA A 37 -0.59 14.68 -6.12
CA ALA A 37 -0.21 15.03 -7.48
C ALA A 37 0.37 13.78 -8.17
N PRO A 38 0.08 13.54 -9.46
CA PRO A 38 0.62 12.39 -10.17
C PRO A 38 2.13 12.26 -9.97
N VAL A 39 2.56 11.12 -9.43
CA VAL A 39 3.96 10.82 -9.17
C VAL A 39 4.47 9.85 -10.22
N THR A 40 5.59 10.20 -10.84
CA THR A 40 6.35 9.26 -11.67
C THR A 40 7.63 8.86 -10.94
N LYS A 41 7.84 7.56 -10.76
CA LYS A 41 9.05 7.00 -10.14
C LYS A 41 9.89 6.29 -11.20
N ARG A 42 11.19 6.56 -11.21
CA ARG A 42 12.18 5.88 -12.04
C ARG A 42 12.60 4.57 -11.38
N VAL A 43 12.53 3.48 -12.11
CA VAL A 43 12.85 2.13 -11.63
C VAL A 43 14.02 1.56 -12.41
N ALA A 44 15.02 1.08 -11.70
CA ALA A 44 16.06 0.24 -12.26
C ALA A 44 15.76 -1.23 -11.91
N ILE A 45 15.89 -2.13 -12.87
CA ILE A 45 15.83 -3.58 -12.63
C ILE A 45 17.22 -4.15 -12.88
N VAL A 46 17.84 -4.71 -11.84
CA VAL A 46 19.17 -5.30 -11.92
C VAL A 46 19.06 -6.81 -11.88
N MET A 47 19.49 -7.45 -12.95
CA MET A 47 19.57 -8.89 -13.12
C MET A 47 21.00 -9.32 -12.78
N ILE A 48 21.14 -10.21 -11.80
CA ILE A 48 22.45 -10.65 -11.30
C ILE A 48 22.73 -12.06 -11.80
N GLN A 49 23.87 -12.27 -12.46
CA GLN A 49 24.29 -13.57 -13.01
C GLN A 49 24.84 -14.52 -11.94
N ASN A 50 24.04 -14.83 -10.92
CA ASN A 50 24.41 -15.76 -9.84
C ASN A 50 23.79 -17.17 -9.98
N GLY A 51 23.21 -17.49 -11.15
CA GLY A 51 22.53 -18.76 -11.39
C GLY A 51 23.45 -19.98 -11.25
N SER A 52 23.07 -20.91 -10.37
CA SER A 52 23.82 -22.16 -10.14
C SER A 52 23.64 -23.20 -11.27
N THR A 53 22.50 -23.15 -11.97
CA THR A 53 22.16 -24.03 -13.10
C THR A 53 22.14 -23.29 -14.44
N ASP A 54 22.27 -24.01 -15.56
CA ASP A 54 22.15 -23.42 -16.91
C ASP A 54 20.79 -22.76 -17.12
N THR A 55 19.72 -23.37 -16.60
CA THR A 55 18.37 -22.81 -16.63
C THR A 55 18.32 -21.47 -15.89
N ALA A 56 18.83 -21.41 -14.65
CA ALA A 56 18.84 -20.18 -13.86
C ALA A 56 19.65 -19.09 -14.55
N ARG A 57 20.85 -19.40 -15.07
CA ARG A 57 21.68 -18.45 -15.83
C ARG A 57 20.96 -17.91 -17.07
N THR A 58 20.35 -18.80 -17.85
CA THR A 58 19.58 -18.42 -19.04
C THR A 58 18.42 -17.49 -18.69
N GLN A 59 17.68 -17.79 -17.62
CA GLN A 59 16.58 -16.94 -17.17
C GLN A 59 17.07 -15.58 -16.67
N LEU A 60 18.17 -15.55 -15.91
CA LEU A 60 18.79 -14.32 -15.41
C LEU A 60 19.41 -13.48 -16.52
N ALA A 61 19.67 -14.05 -17.70
CA ALA A 61 20.16 -13.35 -18.88
C ALA A 61 19.01 -12.88 -19.82
N ASP A 62 17.76 -13.28 -19.56
CA ASP A 62 16.61 -12.94 -20.41
C ASP A 62 16.09 -11.52 -20.13
N THR A 63 16.87 -10.53 -20.57
CA THR A 63 16.54 -9.10 -20.40
C THR A 63 15.27 -8.72 -21.15
N ALA A 64 14.90 -9.44 -22.21
CA ALA A 64 13.69 -9.18 -22.99
C ALA A 64 12.43 -9.53 -22.17
N PHE A 65 12.42 -10.69 -21.50
CA PHE A 65 11.35 -11.07 -20.59
C PHE A 65 11.19 -10.04 -19.46
N ILE A 66 12.28 -9.68 -18.78
CA ILE A 66 12.23 -8.71 -17.67
C ILE A 66 11.79 -7.33 -18.17
N ARG A 67 12.32 -6.86 -19.30
CA ARG A 67 11.87 -5.60 -19.90
C ARG A 67 10.37 -5.60 -20.18
N ASN A 68 9.85 -6.68 -20.74
CA ASN A 68 8.43 -6.78 -21.06
C ASN A 68 7.54 -6.77 -19.80
N ILE A 69 7.90 -7.53 -18.76
CA ILE A 69 7.05 -7.63 -17.57
C ILE A 69 7.12 -6.41 -16.64
N PHE A 70 8.19 -5.62 -16.70
CA PHE A 70 8.26 -4.34 -15.96
C PHE A 70 7.79 -3.15 -16.79
N PHE A 71 8.16 -3.07 -18.08
CA PHE A 71 8.00 -1.86 -18.90
C PHE A 71 7.24 -2.06 -20.20
N GLY A 72 6.65 -3.24 -20.45
CA GLY A 72 5.81 -3.49 -21.62
C GLY A 72 4.54 -2.63 -21.64
N SER A 73 3.85 -2.57 -22.79
CA SER A 73 2.61 -1.78 -22.95
C SER A 73 1.37 -2.42 -22.33
N ALA A 74 1.43 -3.71 -22.00
CA ALA A 74 0.36 -4.47 -21.35
C ALA A 74 0.97 -5.57 -20.48
N ASN A 75 0.20 -6.08 -19.51
CA ASN A 75 0.64 -7.13 -18.59
C ASN A 75 2.01 -6.84 -17.94
N SER A 76 2.23 -5.57 -17.60
CA SER A 76 3.49 -5.06 -17.04
C SER A 76 3.25 -4.14 -15.85
N LEU A 77 4.27 -3.90 -15.03
CA LEU A 77 4.20 -2.91 -13.95
C LEU A 77 3.86 -1.51 -14.48
N ALA A 78 4.51 -1.08 -15.57
CA ALA A 78 4.30 0.23 -16.18
C ALA A 78 2.88 0.44 -16.70
N ALA A 79 2.20 -0.61 -17.17
CA ALA A 79 0.80 -0.55 -17.58
C ALA A 79 -0.16 -0.67 -16.39
N TRP A 80 0.14 -1.55 -15.43
CA TRP A 80 -0.75 -1.89 -14.34
C TRP A 80 -0.85 -0.80 -13.27
N MET A 81 0.28 -0.19 -12.89
CA MET A 81 0.31 0.79 -11.80
C MET A 81 -0.53 2.05 -12.08
N PRO A 82 -0.41 2.73 -13.24
CA PRO A 82 -1.29 3.85 -13.54
C PRO A 82 -2.75 3.42 -13.72
N ALA A 83 -3.03 2.18 -14.15
CA ALA A 83 -4.40 1.70 -14.26
C ALA A 83 -5.05 1.50 -12.87
N VAL A 84 -4.31 0.99 -11.87
CA VAL A 84 -4.82 0.78 -10.51
C VAL A 84 -4.84 2.07 -9.68
N THR A 85 -3.99 3.04 -10.00
CA THR A 85 -3.92 4.32 -9.28
C THR A 85 -4.54 5.47 -10.05
N HIS A 86 -5.23 5.19 -11.16
CA HIS A 86 -5.90 6.19 -12.00
C HIS A 86 -4.96 7.26 -12.56
N GLY A 87 -3.71 6.89 -12.81
CA GLY A 87 -2.65 7.75 -13.32
C GLY A 87 -1.89 8.50 -12.23
N LEU A 88 -2.25 8.34 -10.96
CA LEU A 88 -1.61 9.05 -9.85
C LEU A 88 -0.23 8.47 -9.49
N LEU A 89 0.05 7.21 -9.84
CA LEU A 89 1.39 6.62 -9.73
C LEU A 89 1.78 5.90 -11.02
N SER A 90 2.93 6.27 -11.56
CA SER A 90 3.54 5.61 -12.72
C SER A 90 4.98 5.21 -12.41
N TYR A 91 5.41 4.09 -13.01
CA TYR A 91 6.79 3.62 -12.97
C TYR A 91 7.38 3.67 -14.38
N VAL A 92 8.54 4.31 -14.51
CA VAL A 92 9.27 4.46 -15.79
C VAL A 92 10.70 3.93 -15.63
N PRO A 93 11.39 3.54 -16.71
CA PRO A 93 12.80 3.16 -16.66
C PRO A 93 13.70 4.24 -16.02
N ALA A 94 14.58 3.84 -15.10
CA ALA A 94 15.75 4.61 -14.71
C ALA A 94 16.89 4.33 -15.69
N GLY A 95 17.33 5.34 -16.46
CA GLY A 95 18.27 5.12 -17.56
C GLY A 95 17.69 4.10 -18.57
N ASP A 96 18.46 3.05 -18.86
CA ASP A 96 18.02 1.94 -19.74
C ASP A 96 16.94 1.05 -19.11
N GLY A 97 16.70 1.18 -17.80
CA GLY A 97 15.72 0.45 -17.00
C GLY A 97 16.11 -0.97 -16.63
N ILE A 98 16.85 -1.68 -17.49
CA ILE A 98 17.30 -3.07 -17.27
C ILE A 98 18.82 -3.11 -17.31
N PHE A 99 19.41 -3.70 -16.27
CA PHE A 99 20.85 -3.81 -16.09
C PHE A 99 21.21 -5.26 -15.80
N LEU A 100 22.32 -5.71 -16.38
CA LEU A 100 22.86 -7.05 -16.17
C LEU A 100 24.22 -6.89 -15.49
N THR A 101 24.44 -7.63 -14.41
CA THR A 101 25.71 -7.57 -13.68
C THR A 101 26.13 -8.94 -13.16
N GLU A 102 27.41 -9.07 -12.90
CA GLU A 102 28.00 -10.18 -12.18
C GLU A 102 27.77 -10.04 -10.67
N PRO A 103 27.61 -11.14 -9.92
CA PRO A 103 27.50 -11.07 -8.46
C PRO A 103 28.81 -10.57 -7.83
N ASN A 104 28.68 -9.81 -6.74
CA ASN A 104 29.81 -9.51 -5.86
C ASN A 104 30.32 -10.77 -5.14
N ASP A 105 31.45 -10.68 -4.45
CA ASP A 105 32.08 -11.83 -3.79
C ASP A 105 31.19 -12.49 -2.73
N ALA A 106 30.40 -11.70 -1.99
CA ALA A 106 29.51 -12.23 -0.95
C ALA A 106 28.38 -13.09 -1.56
N LEU A 107 27.78 -12.63 -2.66
CA LEU A 107 26.74 -13.36 -3.37
C LEU A 107 27.31 -14.55 -4.15
N ARG A 108 28.49 -14.40 -4.75
CA ARG A 108 29.17 -15.44 -5.54
C ARG A 108 29.63 -16.62 -4.67
N ASN A 109 30.16 -16.34 -3.48
CA ASN A 109 30.69 -17.34 -2.56
C ASN A 109 29.69 -17.74 -1.47
N GLY A 110 28.47 -17.19 -1.51
CA GLY A 110 27.42 -17.50 -0.55
C GLY A 110 27.01 -18.98 -0.58
N SER A 111 26.58 -19.51 0.57
CA SER A 111 26.06 -20.88 0.63
C SER A 111 24.90 -21.08 -0.36
N PRO A 112 24.86 -22.15 -1.16
CA PRO A 112 23.75 -22.43 -2.08
C PRO A 112 22.38 -22.57 -1.39
N THR A 113 22.37 -22.88 -0.09
CA THR A 113 21.15 -23.01 0.73
C THR A 113 20.81 -21.74 1.52
N GLY A 114 21.61 -20.68 1.41
CA GLY A 114 21.38 -19.42 2.10
C GLY A 114 20.50 -18.46 1.29
N CYS A 115 19.80 -17.58 1.99
CA CYS A 115 19.11 -16.44 1.38
C CYS A 115 20.03 -15.20 1.40
N HIS A 116 20.55 -14.82 0.23
CA HIS A 116 21.56 -13.75 0.09
C HIS A 116 20.99 -12.42 -0.42
N SER A 117 19.76 -12.08 0.00
CA SER A 117 19.06 -10.87 -0.47
C SER A 117 19.80 -9.57 -0.19
N VAL A 118 20.53 -9.51 0.94
CA VAL A 118 21.37 -8.35 1.28
C VAL A 118 22.52 -8.20 0.29
N ALA A 119 23.28 -9.26 0.02
CA ALA A 119 24.37 -9.22 -0.94
C ALA A 119 23.89 -8.94 -2.37
N ALA A 120 22.69 -9.44 -2.73
CA ALA A 120 22.05 -9.14 -4.01
C ALA A 120 21.65 -7.65 -4.11
N ARG A 121 21.09 -7.05 -3.05
CA ARG A 121 20.83 -5.60 -3.01
C ARG A 121 22.12 -4.82 -3.18
N ASP A 122 23.14 -5.13 -2.39
CA ASP A 122 24.41 -4.39 -2.42
C ASP A 122 25.05 -4.47 -3.82
N THR A 123 25.05 -5.66 -4.44
CA THR A 123 25.49 -5.84 -5.85
C THR A 123 24.72 -4.90 -6.81
N ALA A 124 23.40 -4.81 -6.66
CA ALA A 124 22.57 -3.99 -7.53
C ALA A 124 22.80 -2.50 -7.34
N GLU A 125 22.84 -2.04 -6.09
CA GLU A 125 23.04 -0.62 -5.76
C GLU A 125 24.44 -0.15 -6.16
N ASP A 126 25.48 -0.95 -5.90
CA ASP A 126 26.87 -0.65 -6.30
C ASP A 126 27.00 -0.59 -7.83
N HIS A 127 26.36 -1.51 -8.56
CA HIS A 127 26.37 -1.51 -10.02
C HIS A 127 25.72 -0.25 -10.59
N LEU A 128 24.56 0.15 -10.07
CA LEU A 128 23.87 1.36 -10.50
C LEU A 128 24.67 2.63 -10.14
N ALA A 129 25.31 2.65 -8.97
CA ALA A 129 26.17 3.75 -8.54
C ALA A 129 27.40 3.90 -9.46
N ALA A 130 28.05 2.80 -9.82
CA ALA A 130 29.19 2.81 -10.74
C ALA A 130 28.83 3.32 -12.14
N LEU A 131 27.58 3.08 -12.58
CA LEU A 131 27.04 3.62 -13.84
C LEU A 131 26.50 5.05 -13.72
N GLY A 132 26.44 5.62 -12.51
CA GLY A 132 25.84 6.93 -12.26
C GLY A 132 24.32 6.99 -12.47
N VAL A 133 23.63 5.85 -12.44
CA VAL A 133 22.18 5.77 -12.67
C VAL A 133 21.42 6.26 -11.44
N GLN A 134 20.60 7.28 -11.63
CA GLN A 134 19.70 7.80 -10.61
C GLN A 134 18.34 7.09 -10.66
N TRP A 135 17.88 6.57 -9.53
CA TRP A 135 16.66 5.77 -9.43
C TRP A 135 15.84 6.13 -8.17
N ASP A 136 14.54 5.87 -8.23
CA ASP A 136 13.61 6.08 -7.11
C ASP A 136 13.19 4.73 -6.48
N SER A 137 13.29 3.64 -7.24
CA SER A 137 13.13 2.25 -6.78
C SER A 137 14.04 1.32 -7.58
N VAL A 138 14.44 0.19 -6.97
CA VAL A 138 15.18 -0.87 -7.65
C VAL A 138 14.53 -2.24 -7.41
N GLY A 139 14.40 -3.00 -8.50
CA GLY A 139 14.06 -4.42 -8.47
C GLY A 139 15.30 -5.27 -8.70
N VAL A 140 15.56 -6.20 -7.79
CA VAL A 140 16.73 -7.08 -7.82
C VAL A 140 16.28 -8.48 -8.25
N VAL A 141 16.73 -8.91 -9.41
CA VAL A 141 16.42 -10.23 -9.98
C VAL A 141 17.66 -11.11 -9.85
N PHE A 142 17.57 -12.18 -9.06
CA PHE A 142 18.70 -13.08 -8.81
C PHE A 142 18.21 -14.51 -8.57
N ASP A 143 19.12 -15.49 -8.59
CA ASP A 143 18.84 -16.84 -8.13
C ASP A 143 18.61 -16.81 -6.62
N ILE A 144 17.33 -16.94 -6.22
CA ILE A 144 16.88 -16.81 -4.83
C ILE A 144 17.17 -18.05 -3.98
N GLY A 145 17.59 -19.17 -4.58
CA GLY A 145 18.04 -20.38 -3.89
C GLY A 145 17.32 -20.70 -2.58
N GLY A 146 17.99 -20.41 -1.45
CA GLY A 146 17.53 -20.68 -0.08
C GLY A 146 16.57 -19.66 0.55
N CYS A 147 16.00 -18.74 -0.22
CA CYS A 147 15.00 -17.80 0.30
C CYS A 147 13.62 -18.47 0.41
N GLU A 148 12.96 -18.30 1.56
CA GLU A 148 11.64 -18.88 1.85
C GLU A 148 10.46 -18.06 1.27
N TRP A 149 10.71 -17.27 0.22
CA TRP A 149 9.75 -16.36 -0.39
C TRP A 149 9.84 -16.38 -1.92
N GLY A 150 8.70 -16.15 -2.59
CA GLY A 150 8.60 -16.07 -4.06
C GLY A 150 8.79 -14.66 -4.65
N GLY A 151 8.88 -13.67 -3.76
CA GLY A 151 9.22 -12.27 -3.95
C GLY A 151 9.41 -11.63 -2.58
N LEU A 152 10.13 -10.52 -2.49
CA LEU A 152 10.24 -9.75 -1.25
C LEU A 152 10.20 -8.26 -1.56
N GLY A 153 9.54 -7.48 -0.73
CA GLY A 153 9.45 -6.04 -0.85
C GLY A 153 9.75 -5.36 0.48
N GLN A 154 10.57 -4.31 0.44
CA GLN A 154 10.77 -3.45 1.61
C GLN A 154 9.47 -2.68 1.91
N MET A 155 9.08 -2.59 3.19
CA MET A 155 7.80 -1.99 3.61
C MET A 155 7.93 -0.98 4.76
N PRO A 156 7.65 0.32 4.54
CA PRO A 156 7.73 0.98 3.23
C PRO A 156 9.18 1.01 2.74
N GLY A 157 9.40 1.23 1.45
CA GLY A 157 10.76 1.16 0.92
C GLY A 157 10.87 1.38 -0.57
N ARG A 158 12.06 1.09 -1.09
CA ARG A 158 12.41 1.30 -2.50
C ARG A 158 12.93 0.04 -3.19
N ILE A 159 13.16 -1.02 -2.42
CA ILE A 159 13.81 -2.25 -2.88
C ILE A 159 12.79 -3.37 -2.97
N THR A 160 12.87 -4.13 -4.05
CA THR A 160 12.15 -5.38 -4.26
C THR A 160 13.10 -6.46 -4.75
N TRP A 161 12.84 -7.72 -4.41
CA TRP A 161 13.64 -8.87 -4.80
C TRP A 161 12.76 -9.92 -5.47
N TYR A 162 13.31 -10.55 -6.51
CA TYR A 162 12.58 -11.48 -7.36
C TYR A 162 13.43 -12.69 -7.75
N PRO A 163 12.78 -13.87 -7.93
CA PRO A 163 13.38 -14.98 -8.66
C PRO A 163 13.64 -14.60 -10.12
N PRO A 164 14.39 -15.40 -10.90
CA PRO A 164 14.71 -15.12 -12.31
C PRO A 164 13.49 -14.93 -13.25
N ARG A 165 12.32 -15.45 -12.87
CA ARG A 165 11.07 -15.37 -13.65
C ARG A 165 9.91 -14.91 -12.77
N PRO A 166 9.88 -13.66 -12.31
CA PRO A 166 8.76 -13.17 -11.52
C PRO A 166 7.49 -13.12 -12.39
N SER A 167 6.34 -13.29 -11.75
CA SER A 167 5.04 -13.00 -12.37
C SER A 167 4.66 -11.55 -12.15
N LEU A 168 3.74 -11.00 -12.97
CA LEU A 168 3.20 -9.66 -12.72
C LEU A 168 2.54 -9.57 -11.33
N SER A 169 1.86 -10.63 -10.89
CA SER A 169 1.27 -10.73 -9.56
C SER A 169 2.30 -10.53 -8.45
N ALA A 170 3.47 -11.19 -8.54
CA ALA A 170 4.55 -10.98 -7.58
C ALA A 170 5.10 -9.56 -7.68
N ILE A 171 5.30 -9.03 -8.89
CA ILE A 171 5.81 -7.68 -9.09
C ILE A 171 4.93 -6.64 -8.41
N VAL A 172 3.63 -6.62 -8.70
CA VAL A 172 2.71 -5.62 -8.13
C VAL A 172 2.46 -5.83 -6.63
N HIS A 173 2.68 -7.05 -6.12
CA HIS A 173 2.68 -7.34 -4.69
C HIS A 173 3.89 -6.68 -3.99
N GLU A 174 5.11 -6.95 -4.45
CA GLU A 174 6.31 -6.39 -3.81
C GLU A 174 6.39 -4.85 -3.98
N PHE A 175 5.94 -4.30 -5.11
CA PHE A 175 5.80 -2.84 -5.27
C PHE A 175 4.66 -2.26 -4.41
N GLY A 176 3.69 -3.08 -3.99
CA GLY A 176 2.72 -2.73 -2.97
C GLY A 176 3.37 -2.55 -1.60
N HIS A 177 4.28 -3.44 -1.22
CA HIS A 177 5.08 -3.27 0.01
C HIS A 177 5.89 -1.97 0.01
N ASN A 178 6.51 -1.60 -1.12
CA ASN A 178 7.22 -0.31 -1.24
C ASN A 178 6.31 0.91 -0.99
N GLN A 179 5.01 0.79 -1.25
CA GLN A 179 4.00 1.82 -0.94
C GLN A 179 3.56 1.83 0.52
N GLY A 180 4.00 0.86 1.33
CA GLY A 180 3.65 0.73 2.74
C GLY A 180 2.47 -0.21 3.00
N TYR A 181 1.99 -0.95 2.00
CA TYR A 181 0.91 -1.92 2.19
C TYR A 181 1.44 -3.21 2.84
N PRO A 182 0.94 -3.60 4.02
CA PRO A 182 1.13 -4.96 4.51
C PRO A 182 0.29 -5.95 3.71
N HIS A 183 0.46 -7.24 3.98
CA HIS A 183 -0.46 -8.22 3.45
C HIS A 183 -1.89 -7.93 3.91
N GLU A 184 -2.84 -7.95 2.98
CA GLU A 184 -4.22 -7.61 3.28
C GLU A 184 -4.90 -8.76 4.01
N ALA A 185 -5.07 -8.58 5.31
CA ALA A 185 -5.66 -9.58 6.18
C ALA A 185 -7.18 -9.70 5.96
N LYS A 186 -7.71 -10.89 6.26
CA LYS A 186 -9.14 -11.18 6.34
C LYS A 186 -9.49 -11.70 7.72
N ARG A 187 -10.67 -11.29 8.20
CA ARG A 187 -11.29 -11.89 9.37
C ARG A 187 -12.65 -12.48 9.00
N ASP A 188 -12.80 -13.75 9.35
CA ASP A 188 -14.05 -14.48 9.21
C ASP A 188 -14.90 -14.21 10.44
N CYS A 189 -16.06 -13.62 10.23
CA CYS A 189 -16.99 -13.28 11.29
C CYS A 189 -18.13 -14.30 11.33
N ALA A 190 -18.58 -14.64 12.54
CA ALA A 190 -19.77 -15.46 12.71
C ALA A 190 -20.97 -14.81 11.99
N SER A 191 -21.87 -15.64 11.45
CA SER A 191 -23.05 -15.15 10.74
C SER A 191 -23.80 -14.12 11.58
N ALA A 192 -24.12 -12.98 10.98
CA ALA A 192 -24.76 -11.83 11.62
C ALA A 192 -24.00 -11.17 12.81
N GLN A 193 -22.74 -11.52 13.08
CA GLN A 193 -21.95 -10.94 14.18
C GLN A 193 -20.57 -10.45 13.72
N MET A 194 -20.48 -9.18 13.31
CA MET A 194 -19.22 -8.51 12.94
C MET A 194 -18.30 -8.21 14.14
N SER A 195 -18.74 -8.44 15.38
CA SER A 195 -17.94 -8.29 16.59
C SER A 195 -17.13 -9.54 16.95
N ALA A 196 -17.49 -10.70 16.38
CA ALA A 196 -16.88 -12.00 16.70
C ALA A 196 -16.16 -12.55 15.46
N CYS A 197 -15.00 -11.97 15.15
CA CYS A 197 -14.22 -12.32 13.98
C CYS A 197 -12.87 -12.95 14.34
N THR A 198 -12.51 -14.00 13.63
CA THR A 198 -11.24 -14.70 13.78
C THR A 198 -10.32 -14.39 12.62
N ALA A 199 -9.04 -14.11 12.90
CA ALA A 199 -8.02 -14.04 11.87
C ALA A 199 -7.89 -15.41 11.22
N LYS A 200 -7.94 -15.46 9.89
CA LYS A 200 -7.95 -16.74 9.18
C LYS A 200 -6.89 -16.82 8.10
N ASP A 201 -6.80 -15.82 7.24
CA ASP A 201 -5.92 -15.82 6.06
C ASP A 201 -5.89 -14.42 5.43
N TYR A 202 -5.32 -14.33 4.23
CA TYR A 202 -5.40 -13.16 3.36
C TYR A 202 -6.77 -13.03 2.67
N SER A 203 -7.05 -11.82 2.18
CA SER A 203 -8.36 -11.44 1.63
C SER A 203 -8.74 -12.15 0.32
N GLY A 204 -7.75 -12.53 -0.49
CA GLY A 204 -7.92 -12.96 -1.88
C GLY A 204 -8.42 -11.85 -2.81
N ASN A 205 -8.54 -10.59 -2.37
CA ASN A 205 -9.21 -9.50 -3.09
C ASN A 205 -8.27 -8.46 -3.71
N THR A 206 -7.00 -8.45 -3.33
CA THR A 206 -5.97 -7.56 -3.89
C THR A 206 -4.69 -8.36 -4.10
N PRO A 207 -3.67 -7.84 -4.81
CA PRO A 207 -2.36 -8.49 -4.86
C PRO A 207 -1.78 -8.69 -3.46
N MET A 208 -1.98 -7.75 -2.53
CA MET A 208 -1.52 -7.87 -1.14
C MET A 208 -2.30 -8.91 -0.33
N GLY A 209 -3.50 -9.25 -0.78
CA GLY A 209 -4.32 -10.30 -0.21
C GLY A 209 -4.18 -11.67 -0.91
N SER A 210 -3.14 -11.90 -1.71
CA SER A 210 -2.97 -13.11 -2.54
C SER A 210 -3.96 -13.26 -3.71
N GLY A 211 -4.61 -12.17 -4.12
CA GLY A 211 -5.57 -12.13 -5.23
C GLY A 211 -4.94 -12.04 -6.63
N GLY A 212 -3.65 -11.71 -6.72
CA GLY A 212 -2.89 -11.54 -7.97
C GLY A 212 -3.23 -10.27 -8.76
N ALA A 213 -2.49 -10.02 -9.84
CA ALA A 213 -2.57 -8.78 -10.63
C ALA A 213 -3.90 -8.60 -11.40
N GLY A 214 -4.73 -9.65 -11.51
CA GLY A 214 -6.08 -9.55 -12.08
C GLY A 214 -7.09 -8.83 -11.16
N LYS A 215 -6.69 -8.49 -9.93
CA LYS A 215 -7.49 -7.73 -8.96
C LYS A 215 -6.71 -6.49 -8.59
N GLY A 216 -7.36 -5.33 -8.61
CA GLY A 216 -6.74 -4.09 -8.16
C GLY A 216 -6.55 -4.03 -6.65
N TYR A 217 -5.87 -2.98 -6.20
CA TYR A 217 -5.80 -2.64 -4.78
C TYR A 217 -7.20 -2.34 -4.19
N SER A 218 -7.38 -2.49 -2.90
CA SER A 218 -8.62 -2.14 -2.20
C SER A 218 -8.66 -0.65 -1.90
N SER A 219 -9.85 -0.14 -1.61
CA SER A 219 -10.07 1.24 -1.20
C SER A 219 -9.27 1.63 0.05
N VAL A 220 -8.99 0.70 0.97
CA VAL A 220 -8.14 0.98 2.14
C VAL A 220 -6.66 1.14 1.78
N GLU A 221 -6.17 0.35 0.81
CA GLU A 221 -4.84 0.54 0.24
C GLU A 221 -4.76 1.89 -0.51
N LEU A 222 -5.76 2.21 -1.35
CA LEU A 222 -5.81 3.48 -2.06
C LEU A 222 -5.94 4.69 -1.11
N LEU A 223 -6.74 4.59 -0.04
CA LEU A 223 -6.88 5.62 0.99
C LEU A 223 -5.57 5.81 1.76
N HIS A 224 -4.86 4.73 2.09
CA HIS A 224 -3.56 4.80 2.77
C HIS A 224 -2.57 5.66 2.00
N SER A 225 -2.52 5.52 0.68
CA SER A 225 -1.57 6.22 -0.18
C SER A 225 -2.12 7.46 -0.87
N GLY A 226 -3.37 7.87 -0.59
CA GLY A 226 -3.96 9.08 -1.15
C GLY A 226 -4.33 8.97 -2.64
N TRP A 227 -4.59 7.76 -3.13
CA TRP A 227 -4.93 7.47 -4.53
C TRP A 227 -6.44 7.47 -4.83
N VAL A 228 -7.27 7.91 -3.88
CA VAL A 228 -8.72 8.07 -4.08
C VAL A 228 -9.01 9.46 -4.67
N GLU A 229 -9.64 9.48 -5.84
CA GLU A 229 -9.99 10.72 -6.54
C GLU A 229 -11.07 11.55 -5.81
N PRO A 230 -11.14 12.87 -6.06
CA PRO A 230 -12.18 13.73 -5.52
C PRO A 230 -13.56 13.25 -5.93
N GLY A 231 -14.49 13.27 -4.99
CA GLY A 231 -15.87 12.85 -5.22
C GLY A 231 -16.11 11.33 -5.24
N TRP A 232 -15.07 10.51 -5.09
CA TRP A 232 -15.23 9.06 -4.92
C TRP A 232 -15.52 8.67 -3.47
N LEU A 233 -15.00 9.44 -2.53
CA LEU A 233 -15.18 9.20 -1.10
C LEU A 233 -16.45 9.88 -0.59
N THR A 234 -17.31 9.12 0.08
CA THR A 234 -18.44 9.63 0.86
C THR A 234 -18.25 9.26 2.32
N GLN A 235 -18.29 10.25 3.20
CA GLN A 235 -18.18 10.02 4.64
C GLN A 235 -19.56 10.00 5.29
N ALA A 236 -19.77 9.06 6.21
CA ALA A 236 -21.02 8.88 6.92
C ALA A 236 -20.79 8.54 8.40
N ASN A 237 -21.69 9.01 9.27
CA ASN A 237 -21.70 8.69 10.70
C ASN A 237 -23.09 8.26 11.21
N LYS A 238 -24.02 8.04 10.28
CA LYS A 238 -25.39 7.57 10.52
C LYS A 238 -25.74 6.51 9.48
N PRO A 239 -26.54 5.50 9.84
CA PRO A 239 -27.03 4.52 8.88
C PRO A 239 -27.75 5.19 7.70
N GLY A 240 -27.60 4.60 6.52
CA GLY A 240 -28.19 5.14 5.29
C GLY A 240 -28.03 4.17 4.11
N ILE A 241 -28.66 4.54 2.98
CA ILE A 241 -28.52 3.84 1.71
C ILE A 241 -27.54 4.63 0.85
N PHE A 242 -26.51 3.96 0.34
CA PHE A 242 -25.49 4.54 -0.51
C PHE A 242 -25.49 3.85 -1.88
N SER A 243 -25.38 4.62 -2.95
CA SER A 243 -25.22 4.10 -4.31
C SER A 243 -23.75 4.19 -4.71
N LEU A 244 -23.08 3.04 -4.77
CA LEU A 244 -21.66 2.97 -5.14
C LEU A 244 -21.51 2.53 -6.60
N LYS A 245 -20.50 3.09 -7.28
CA LYS A 245 -19.94 2.52 -8.51
C LYS A 245 -18.87 1.49 -8.14
N PRO A 246 -18.63 0.45 -8.98
CA PRO A 246 -17.45 -0.41 -8.82
C PRO A 246 -16.17 0.43 -8.70
N LEU A 247 -15.28 0.07 -7.79
CA LEU A 247 -14.08 0.84 -7.46
C LEU A 247 -13.28 1.24 -8.70
N TYR A 248 -13.07 0.29 -9.61
CA TYR A 248 -12.30 0.45 -10.84
C TYR A 248 -13.12 0.78 -12.08
N SER A 249 -14.33 1.34 -11.92
CA SER A 249 -15.05 1.93 -13.06
C SER A 249 -14.18 2.99 -13.76
N PRO A 250 -14.34 3.25 -15.07
CA PRO A 250 -13.61 4.33 -15.74
C PRO A 250 -13.75 5.65 -14.97
N THR A 251 -12.69 6.45 -14.88
CA THR A 251 -12.69 7.73 -14.14
C THR A 251 -13.69 8.75 -14.71
N SER A 252 -14.06 8.60 -16.00
CA SER A 252 -15.15 9.35 -16.64
C SER A 252 -16.53 9.08 -16.04
N VAL A 253 -16.71 8.00 -15.27
CA VAL A 253 -17.94 7.72 -14.52
C VAL A 253 -17.86 8.38 -13.15
N SER A 254 -18.69 9.39 -12.95
CA SER A 254 -18.82 10.10 -11.68
C SER A 254 -19.64 9.33 -10.64
N GLY A 255 -19.41 9.66 -9.37
CA GLY A 255 -20.16 9.17 -8.22
C GLY A 255 -19.28 8.48 -7.18
N THR A 256 -19.91 8.19 -6.04
CA THR A 256 -19.28 7.52 -4.89
C THR A 256 -18.77 6.12 -5.28
N ARG A 257 -17.57 5.80 -4.82
CA ARG A 257 -16.94 4.47 -4.96
C ARG A 257 -16.49 3.87 -3.63
N VAL A 258 -16.27 4.75 -2.65
CA VAL A 258 -15.82 4.40 -1.32
C VAL A 258 -16.73 5.10 -0.32
N VAL A 259 -17.24 4.36 0.65
CA VAL A 259 -17.93 4.92 1.81
C VAL A 259 -17.09 4.69 3.06
N GLU A 260 -16.69 5.77 3.72
CA GLU A 260 -16.13 5.73 5.08
C GLU A 260 -17.28 5.91 6.09
N TYR A 261 -17.69 4.81 6.71
CA TYR A 261 -18.72 4.82 7.76
C TYR A 261 -18.06 4.79 9.14
N LYS A 262 -18.11 5.92 9.86
CA LYS A 262 -17.60 6.04 11.23
C LYS A 262 -18.58 5.38 12.20
N ALA A 263 -18.28 4.14 12.59
CA ALA A 263 -19.12 3.35 13.50
C ALA A 263 -18.94 3.74 14.97
N SER A 264 -17.74 4.23 15.35
CA SER A 264 -17.45 4.74 16.69
C SER A 264 -16.34 5.78 16.66
N ALA A 265 -15.85 6.22 17.83
CA ALA A 265 -14.67 7.07 17.91
C ALA A 265 -13.41 6.42 17.33
N THR A 266 -13.33 5.08 17.37
CA THR A 266 -12.12 4.31 17.02
C THR A 266 -12.31 3.39 15.82
N LEU A 267 -13.55 3.04 15.46
CA LEU A 267 -13.85 2.09 14.37
C LEU A 267 -14.51 2.80 13.19
N THR A 268 -13.93 2.60 12.02
CA THR A 268 -14.51 2.98 10.72
C THR A 268 -14.65 1.74 9.86
N TYR A 269 -15.79 1.59 9.20
CA TYR A 269 -15.95 0.65 8.10
C TYR A 269 -15.71 1.38 6.78
N VAL A 270 -14.80 0.85 5.97
CA VAL A 270 -14.59 1.30 4.59
C VAL A 270 -15.30 0.32 3.67
N ILE A 271 -16.18 0.83 2.83
CA ILE A 271 -17.08 0.02 2.00
C ILE A 271 -16.83 0.35 0.54
N GLU A 272 -16.65 -0.69 -0.27
CA GLU A 272 -16.49 -0.59 -1.72
C GLU A 272 -17.35 -1.64 -2.42
N ILE A 273 -17.56 -1.46 -3.73
CA ILE A 273 -18.05 -2.51 -4.62
C ILE A 273 -16.92 -2.95 -5.53
N ARG A 274 -16.71 -4.26 -5.62
CA ARG A 274 -15.77 -4.89 -6.55
C ARG A 274 -16.56 -5.69 -7.58
N ALA A 275 -16.25 -5.48 -8.86
CA ALA A 275 -16.85 -6.18 -9.99
C ALA A 275 -15.90 -6.04 -11.20
N PRO A 276 -15.89 -6.98 -12.15
CA PRO A 276 -15.14 -6.81 -13.39
C PRO A 276 -15.50 -5.49 -14.08
N SER A 277 -14.52 -4.60 -14.23
CA SER A 277 -14.74 -3.29 -14.83
C SER A 277 -13.47 -2.78 -15.51
N GLY A 278 -13.50 -2.66 -16.84
CA GLY A 278 -12.35 -2.19 -17.60
C GLY A 278 -11.17 -3.16 -17.55
N ALA A 279 -9.96 -2.62 -17.37
CA ALA A 279 -8.70 -3.37 -17.38
C ALA A 279 -8.27 -3.92 -16.01
N ILE A 280 -8.92 -3.46 -14.93
CA ILE A 280 -8.66 -3.91 -13.55
C ILE A 280 -9.85 -4.76 -13.08
N ASP A 281 -9.65 -5.60 -12.06
CA ASP A 281 -10.67 -6.50 -11.50
C ASP A 281 -11.22 -7.55 -12.48
N THR A 282 -10.47 -7.86 -13.54
CA THR A 282 -10.81 -8.91 -14.51
C THR A 282 -10.93 -10.30 -13.86
N ALA A 283 -10.26 -10.52 -12.71
CA ALA A 283 -10.30 -11.76 -11.95
C ALA A 283 -11.30 -11.76 -10.77
N ILE A 284 -12.16 -10.74 -10.64
CA ILE A 284 -13.24 -10.75 -9.63
C ILE A 284 -14.40 -11.65 -10.13
N SER A 285 -14.44 -12.89 -9.66
CA SER A 285 -15.48 -13.87 -10.02
C SER A 285 -16.74 -13.78 -9.14
N ASN A 286 -16.69 -13.05 -8.02
CA ASN A 286 -17.78 -12.85 -7.08
C ASN A 286 -18.08 -11.35 -6.87
N PRO A 287 -18.67 -10.66 -7.86
CA PRO A 287 -19.00 -9.25 -7.75
C PRO A 287 -19.83 -8.96 -6.50
N GLY A 288 -19.53 -7.85 -5.81
CA GLY A 288 -20.32 -7.43 -4.67
C GLY A 288 -19.61 -6.46 -3.75
N VAL A 289 -20.24 -6.23 -2.61
CA VAL A 289 -19.73 -5.33 -1.57
C VAL A 289 -18.54 -5.99 -0.87
N ARG A 290 -17.52 -5.18 -0.58
CA ARG A 290 -16.45 -5.50 0.36
C ARG A 290 -16.49 -4.49 1.49
N VAL A 291 -16.25 -4.97 2.71
CA VAL A 291 -16.26 -4.14 3.91
C VAL A 291 -14.94 -4.38 4.63
N TYR A 292 -14.20 -3.31 4.89
CA TYR A 292 -12.96 -3.34 5.64
C TYR A 292 -13.18 -2.65 6.98
N ALA A 293 -12.67 -3.23 8.06
CA ALA A 293 -12.65 -2.59 9.36
C ALA A 293 -11.31 -1.86 9.54
N VAL A 294 -11.38 -0.60 9.96
CA VAL A 294 -10.25 0.30 10.16
C VAL A 294 -10.29 0.85 11.57
N ASN A 295 -9.23 0.62 12.33
CA ASN A 295 -9.08 1.17 13.68
C ASN A 295 -8.24 2.45 13.65
N GLY A 296 -8.70 3.53 14.28
CA GLY A 296 -7.92 4.75 14.45
C GLY A 296 -7.45 5.39 13.15
N ARG A 297 -8.18 5.17 12.04
CA ARG A 297 -7.81 5.59 10.68
C ARG A 297 -6.53 4.94 10.12
N ASP A 298 -6.10 3.83 10.71
CA ASP A 298 -4.95 3.06 10.26
C ASP A 298 -5.31 2.19 9.05
N PHE A 299 -5.48 2.83 7.88
CA PHE A 299 -5.95 2.18 6.66
C PHE A 299 -5.01 1.05 6.19
N LYS A 300 -3.69 1.18 6.41
CA LYS A 300 -2.73 0.13 6.06
C LYS A 300 -2.97 -1.18 6.82
N ASN A 301 -3.45 -1.10 8.06
CA ASN A 301 -3.71 -2.28 8.90
C ASN A 301 -5.19 -2.66 8.93
N ALA A 302 -5.95 -2.19 7.95
CA ALA A 302 -7.34 -2.61 7.76
C ALA A 302 -7.41 -4.11 7.44
N TRP A 303 -8.56 -4.72 7.74
CA TRP A 303 -8.82 -6.10 7.35
C TRP A 303 -10.19 -6.23 6.70
N LEU A 304 -10.27 -7.12 5.70
CA LEU A 304 -11.53 -7.49 5.09
C LEU A 304 -12.41 -8.23 6.11
N VAL A 305 -13.64 -7.75 6.27
CA VAL A 305 -14.70 -8.44 7.00
C VAL A 305 -15.36 -9.43 6.06
N ASN A 306 -15.27 -10.72 6.37
CA ASN A 306 -15.95 -11.78 5.66
C ASN A 306 -17.15 -12.29 6.47
N PRO A 307 -18.37 -11.78 6.23
CA PRO A 307 -19.56 -12.25 6.93
C PRO A 307 -19.99 -13.62 6.40
N GLY A 308 -20.32 -14.55 7.30
CA GLY A 308 -20.97 -15.81 6.91
C GLY A 308 -20.02 -16.98 6.65
N ALA A 309 -18.80 -16.94 7.17
CA ALA A 309 -18.03 -18.17 7.30
C ALA A 309 -18.73 -19.09 8.31
N HIS A 310 -19.50 -20.06 7.79
CA HIS A 310 -19.98 -21.16 8.61
C HIS A 310 -18.77 -21.82 9.27
N ARG A 311 -18.81 -21.97 10.60
CA ARG A 311 -18.03 -23.03 11.24
C ARG A 311 -18.64 -24.33 10.73
N SER A 312 -17.99 -24.99 9.79
CA SER A 312 -18.23 -26.42 9.61
C SER A 312 -17.85 -27.07 10.93
N ALA A 313 -18.86 -27.58 11.64
CA ALA A 313 -18.66 -28.45 12.79
C ALA A 313 -18.11 -29.80 12.33
#